data_AF-A0A4Q5Y6V1-F1
#
_entry.id   AF-A0A4Q5Y6V1-F1
#
_cell.length_a   1.000
_cell.length_b   1.000
_cell.length_c   1.000
_cell.angle_alpha   90.00
_cell.angle_beta   90.00
_cell.angle_gamma   90.00
#
_symmetry.space_group_name_H-M   'P 1'
#
loop_
_entity.id
_entity.type
_entity.pdbx_description
1 polymer ?
#
loop_
_entity_poly.entity_id
_entity_poly.type
_entity_poly.pdbx_seq_one_letter_code
_entity_poly.pdbx_strand_id
1 'polypeptide(L)'
;GHLNQHSVPAWALWAQCIWASVLCLTGKYGALLDFVVIIVLIFYILTIYGIFKLRRTMPNADRPYKAFGYPILPAFYIIVASAISLALLWFRTDTCGWGVLIMLTGIPVYYLTQHRSKLQ
;
A
#
# COMPACT_ATOMS: atom_id res chain seq x y z
N GLY A 1 -19.31 10.16 1.66
CA GLY A 1 -19.02 9.79 3.06
C GLY A 1 -19.67 10.81 3.96
N HIS A 2 -20.52 10.38 4.91
CA HIS A 2 -21.18 11.31 5.83
C HIS A 2 -20.13 11.86 6.81
N LEU A 3 -19.89 13.17 6.76
CA LEU A 3 -18.98 13.86 7.66
C LEU A 3 -19.74 14.26 8.93
N ASN A 4 -19.09 14.13 10.09
CA ASN A 4 -19.65 14.64 11.35
C ASN A 4 -19.48 16.18 11.43
N GLN A 5 -20.07 16.81 12.44
CA GLN A 5 -20.03 18.28 12.65
C GLN A 5 -18.61 18.86 12.78
N HIS A 6 -17.60 18.04 13.13
CA HIS A 6 -16.18 18.44 13.16
C HIS A 6 -15.44 18.20 11.83
N SER A 7 -16.15 17.93 10.73
CA SER A 7 -15.58 17.62 9.42
C SER A 7 -14.71 16.36 9.39
N VAL A 8 -14.96 15.41 10.30
CA VAL A 8 -14.25 14.13 10.39
C VAL A 8 -15.20 12.98 10.06
N PRO A 9 -14.77 11.96 9.30
CA PRO A 9 -15.55 10.75 9.07
C PRO A 9 -15.59 9.87 10.35
N ALA A 10 -16.45 10.23 11.30
CA ALA A 10 -16.52 9.58 12.61
C ALA A 10 -16.77 8.06 12.51
N TRP A 11 -17.63 7.62 11.59
CA TRP A 11 -17.91 6.21 11.37
C TRP A 11 -16.68 5.42 10.90
N ALA A 12 -15.87 6.00 10.01
CA ALA A 12 -14.67 5.34 9.51
C ALA A 12 -13.63 5.15 10.63
N LEU A 13 -13.48 6.14 11.52
CA LEU A 13 -12.59 6.04 12.67
C LEU A 13 -13.02 4.96 13.66
N TRP A 14 -14.33 4.88 13.96
CA TRP A 14 -14.86 3.83 14.83
C TRP A 14 -14.67 2.44 14.22
N ALA A 15 -14.99 2.28 12.93
CA ALA A 15 -14.78 1.01 12.23
C ALA A 15 -13.30 0.58 12.25
N GLN A 16 -12.37 1.51 11.99
CA GLN A 16 -10.94 1.26 12.05
C GLN A 16 -10.47 0.92 13.48
N CYS A 17 -10.97 1.62 14.48
CA CYS A 17 -10.63 1.37 15.88
C CYS A 17 -11.04 -0.04 16.32
N ILE A 18 -12.29 -0.43 16.05
CA ILE A 18 -12.80 -1.76 16.37
C ILE A 18 -11.98 -2.84 15.66
N TRP A 19 -11.72 -2.66 14.37
CA TRP A 19 -10.94 -3.63 13.58
C TRP A 19 -9.51 -3.78 14.12
N ALA A 20 -8.83 -2.66 14.41
CA ALA A 20 -7.49 -2.68 14.98
C ALA A 20 -7.45 -3.39 16.34
N SER A 21 -8.42 -3.11 17.23
CA SER A 21 -8.52 -3.77 18.53
C SER A 21 -8.73 -5.28 18.41
N VAL A 22 -9.62 -5.72 17.51
CA VAL A 22 -9.83 -7.15 17.23
C VAL A 22 -8.53 -7.80 16.76
N LEU A 23 -7.84 -7.18 15.80
CA LEU A 23 -6.56 -7.69 15.29
C LEU A 23 -5.49 -7.79 16.40
N CYS A 24 -5.36 -6.78 17.26
CA CYS A 24 -4.42 -6.79 18.38
C CYS A 24 -4.70 -7.92 19.40
N LEU A 25 -5.97 -8.24 19.64
CA LEU A 25 -6.37 -9.29 20.59
C LEU A 25 -6.18 -10.72 20.07
N THR A 26 -5.94 -10.91 18.76
CA THR A 26 -5.72 -12.23 18.13
C THR A 26 -4.43 -12.93 18.60
N GLY A 27 -3.59 -12.29 19.43
CA GLY A 27 -2.41 -12.89 20.08
C GLY A 27 -1.22 -13.21 19.16
N LYS A 28 -1.41 -13.15 17.83
CA LYS A 28 -0.39 -13.41 16.80
C LYS A 28 0.05 -12.12 16.10
N TYR A 29 0.45 -11.10 16.86
CA TYR A 29 0.89 -9.81 16.31
C TYR A 29 1.97 -9.95 15.23
N GLY A 30 2.93 -10.87 15.40
CA GLY A 30 3.96 -11.12 14.39
C GLY A 30 3.40 -11.55 13.03
N ALA A 31 2.43 -12.47 13.00
CA ALA A 31 1.81 -12.92 11.75
C ALA A 31 0.97 -11.82 11.08
N LEU A 32 0.33 -10.97 11.88
CA LEU A 32 -0.42 -9.81 11.39
C LEU A 32 0.50 -8.75 10.80
N LEU A 33 1.64 -8.50 11.47
CA LEU A 33 2.65 -7.59 10.98
C LEU A 33 3.25 -8.10 9.67
N ASP A 34 3.61 -9.38 9.60
CA ASP A 34 4.14 -10.02 8.38
C ASP A 34 3.16 -9.85 7.21
N PHE A 35 1.86 -10.04 7.46
CA PHE A 35 0.78 -9.82 6.49
C PHE A 35 0.72 -8.38 5.97
N VAL A 36 0.85 -7.37 6.84
CA VAL A 36 0.77 -5.95 6.44
C VAL A 36 2.05 -5.50 5.74
N VAL A 37 3.21 -5.91 6.24
CA VAL A 37 4.51 -5.45 5.74
C VAL A 37 4.74 -5.85 4.29
N ILE A 38 4.38 -7.08 3.89
CA ILE A 38 4.53 -7.50 2.48
C ILE A 38 3.69 -6.63 1.54
N ILE A 39 2.46 -6.29 1.91
CA ILE A 39 1.57 -5.43 1.12
C ILE A 39 2.16 -4.03 0.99
N VAL A 40 2.57 -3.44 2.11
CA VAL A 40 3.14 -2.09 2.14
C VAL A 40 4.44 -2.01 1.33
N LEU A 41 5.33 -3.01 1.43
CA LEU A 41 6.57 -3.04 0.65
C LEU A 41 6.32 -3.09 -0.86
N ILE A 42 5.37 -3.92 -1.31
CA ILE A 42 4.98 -3.98 -2.74
C ILE A 42 4.46 -2.60 -3.20
N PHE A 43 3.59 -1.96 -2.42
CA PHE A 43 3.09 -0.62 -2.74
C PHE A 43 4.19 0.45 -2.74
N TYR A 44 5.16 0.36 -1.84
CA TYR A 44 6.30 1.28 -1.83
C TYR A 44 7.19 1.11 -3.05
N ILE A 45 7.48 -0.13 -3.47
CA ILE A 45 8.17 -0.41 -4.72
C ILE A 45 7.40 0.20 -5.91
N LEU A 46 6.09 -0.01 -5.99
CA LEU A 46 5.24 0.56 -7.04
C LEU A 46 5.26 2.09 -7.04
N THR A 47 5.19 2.71 -5.85
CA THR A 47 5.17 4.17 -5.70
C THR A 47 6.49 4.77 -6.18
N ILE A 48 7.63 4.19 -5.78
CA ILE A 48 8.95 4.67 -6.19
C ILE A 48 9.18 4.41 -7.68
N TYR A 49 8.78 3.24 -8.19
CA TYR A 49 8.77 2.98 -9.63
C TYR A 49 7.90 4.00 -10.39
N GLY A 50 6.76 4.37 -9.82
CA GLY A 50 5.89 5.43 -10.32
C GLY A 50 6.60 6.77 -10.45
N ILE A 51 7.51 7.11 -9.53
CA ILE A 51 8.35 8.33 -9.65
C ILE A 51 9.27 8.24 -10.88
N PHE A 52 9.90 7.09 -11.13
CA PHE A 52 10.72 6.89 -12.33
C PHE A 52 9.88 7.01 -13.61
N LYS A 53 8.69 6.41 -13.63
CA LYS A 53 7.74 6.50 -14.75
C LYS A 53 7.29 7.95 -14.97
N LEU A 54 6.90 8.65 -13.91
CA LEU A 54 6.43 10.03 -13.97
C LEU A 54 7.52 10.98 -14.48
N ARG A 55 8.79 10.74 -14.11
CA ARG A 55 9.91 11.52 -14.66
C ARG A 55 10.10 11.34 -16.16
N ARG A 56 9.73 10.19 -16.73
CA ARG A 56 9.73 9.96 -18.18
C ARG A 56 8.48 10.55 -18.85
N THR A 57 7.31 10.44 -18.22
CA THR A 57 6.04 10.89 -18.81
C THR A 57 5.86 12.42 -18.73
N MET A 58 6.36 13.07 -17.67
CA MET A 58 6.23 14.52 -17.46
C MET A 58 7.61 15.15 -17.22
N PRO A 59 8.43 15.32 -18.27
CA PRO A 59 9.76 15.91 -18.14
C PRO A 59 9.74 17.41 -17.78
N ASN A 60 8.72 18.15 -18.25
CA ASN A 60 8.64 19.62 -18.14
C ASN A 60 7.89 20.15 -16.89
N ALA A 61 7.49 19.27 -15.98
CA ALA A 61 6.82 19.71 -14.75
C ALA A 61 7.81 20.45 -13.84
N ASP A 62 7.39 21.57 -13.22
CA ASP A 62 8.20 22.31 -12.26
C ASP A 62 8.57 21.42 -11.07
N ARG A 63 9.87 21.29 -10.79
CA ARG A 63 10.42 20.44 -9.72
C ARG A 63 11.06 21.33 -8.64
N PRO A 64 10.27 21.89 -7.70
CA PRO A 64 10.80 22.73 -6.62
C PRO A 64 11.74 21.97 -5.67
N TYR A 65 11.66 20.62 -5.64
CA TYR A 65 12.56 19.77 -4.86
C TYR A 65 13.25 18.72 -5.75
N LYS A 66 14.56 18.88 -5.96
CA LYS A 66 15.40 17.83 -6.55
C LYS A 66 15.89 16.90 -5.43
N ALA A 67 15.33 15.70 -5.37
CA ALA A 67 15.78 14.67 -4.43
C ALA A 67 17.30 14.47 -4.52
N PHE A 68 18.01 14.77 -3.42
CA PHE A 68 19.44 14.56 -3.28
C PHE A 68 19.74 13.06 -3.39
N GLY A 69 20.63 12.67 -4.31
CA GLY A 69 20.95 11.25 -4.58
C GLY A 69 20.00 10.52 -5.52
N TYR A 70 19.06 11.21 -6.18
CA TYR A 70 18.33 10.63 -7.33
C TYR A 70 19.29 10.47 -8.53
N PRO A 71 19.33 9.33 -9.25
CA PRO A 71 18.44 8.17 -9.19
C PRO A 71 18.93 6.98 -8.34
N ILE A 72 20.08 7.10 -7.69
CA ILE A 72 20.78 5.97 -7.04
C ILE A 72 20.03 5.51 -5.79
N LEU A 73 19.64 6.45 -4.92
CA LEU A 73 18.92 6.14 -3.67
C LEU A 73 17.61 5.37 -3.91
N PRO A 74 16.72 5.83 -4.82
CA PRO A 74 15.47 5.13 -5.07
C PRO A 74 15.65 3.78 -5.77
N ALA A 75 16.65 3.64 -6.65
CA ALA A 75 16.96 2.37 -7.28
C ALA A 75 17.46 1.34 -6.25
N PHE A 76 18.36 1.76 -5.37
CA PHE A 76 18.84 0.92 -4.26
C PHE A 76 17.69 0.50 -3.34
N TYR A 77 16.79 1.44 -3.00
CA TYR A 77 15.60 1.12 -2.20
C TYR A 77 14.75 0.03 -2.85
N ILE A 78 14.46 0.13 -4.16
CA ILE A 78 13.68 -0.90 -4.87
C ILE A 78 14.36 -2.28 -4.74
N ILE A 79 15.68 -2.35 -4.91
CA ILE A 79 16.42 -3.62 -4.82
C ILE A 79 16.28 -4.22 -3.41
N VAL A 80 16.55 -3.41 -2.38
CA VAL A 80 16.47 -3.88 -0.98
C VAL A 80 15.04 -4.26 -0.60
N ALA A 81 14.05 -3.43 -0.92
CA ALA A 81 12.65 -3.71 -0.64
C ALA A 81 12.16 -4.98 -1.37
N SER A 82 12.61 -5.20 -2.60
CA SER A 82 12.29 -6.41 -3.36
C SER A 82 12.92 -7.64 -2.73
N ALA A 83 14.18 -7.57 -2.31
CA ALA A 83 14.85 -8.67 -1.62
C ALA A 83 14.16 -9.02 -0.29
N ILE A 84 13.77 -8.02 0.51
CA ILE A 84 13.01 -8.22 1.76
C ILE A 84 11.65 -8.84 1.47
N SER A 85 10.93 -8.34 0.44
CA SER A 85 9.62 -8.87 0.06
C SER A 85 9.70 -10.33 -0.37
N LEU A 86 10.71 -10.69 -1.18
CA LEU A 86 10.94 -12.07 -1.61
C LEU A 86 11.34 -12.97 -0.44
N ALA A 87 12.20 -12.49 0.47
CA ALA A 87 12.57 -13.21 1.66
C ALA A 87 11.36 -13.47 2.57
N LEU A 88 10.53 -12.46 2.82
CA LEU A 88 9.28 -12.61 3.59
C LEU A 88 8.34 -13.62 2.94
N LEU A 89 8.19 -13.54 1.61
CA LEU A 89 7.36 -14.49 0.87
C LEU A 89 7.87 -15.92 1.01
N TRP A 90 9.20 -16.13 1.00
CA TRP A 90 9.81 -17.46 1.15
C TRP A 90 9.74 -18.00 2.59
N PHE A 91 10.05 -17.18 3.59
CA PHE A 91 10.11 -17.62 4.98
C PHE A 91 8.73 -17.73 5.65
N ARG A 92 7.72 -17.01 5.15
CA ARG A 92 6.38 -16.91 5.75
C ARG A 92 5.28 -17.04 4.70
N THR A 93 5.41 -18.00 3.77
CA THR A 93 4.42 -18.29 2.71
C THR A 93 2.99 -18.39 3.23
N ASP A 94 2.81 -19.02 4.40
CA ASP A 94 1.50 -19.34 4.98
C ASP A 94 0.67 -18.09 5.35
N THR A 95 1.33 -16.96 5.62
CA THR A 95 0.65 -15.71 6.03
C THR A 95 0.78 -14.63 4.96
N CYS A 96 1.95 -14.49 4.35
CA CYS A 96 2.19 -13.54 3.27
C CYS A 96 1.39 -13.88 2.01
N GLY A 97 1.19 -15.16 1.69
CA GLY A 97 0.43 -15.59 0.52
C GLY A 97 -1.01 -15.06 0.54
N TRP A 98 -1.68 -15.14 1.69
CA TRP A 98 -3.02 -14.56 1.88
C TRP A 98 -3.03 -13.03 1.77
N GLY A 99 -1.99 -12.35 2.25
CA GLY A 99 -1.84 -10.90 2.10
C GLY A 99 -1.75 -10.44 0.66
N VAL A 100 -0.94 -11.12 -0.14
CA VAL A 100 -0.84 -10.85 -1.58
C VAL A 100 -2.16 -11.15 -2.29
N LEU A 101 -2.84 -12.24 -1.92
CA LEU A 101 -4.13 -12.61 -2.50
C LEU A 101 -5.19 -11.53 -2.23
N ILE A 102 -5.31 -11.06 -0.98
CA ILE A 102 -6.22 -9.98 -0.60
C ILE A 102 -5.85 -8.66 -1.27
N MET A 103 -4.56 -8.36 -1.44
CA MET A 103 -4.13 -7.19 -2.20
C MET A 103 -4.60 -7.27 -3.66
N LEU A 104 -4.45 -8.44 -4.30
CA LEU A 104 -4.86 -8.66 -5.68
C LEU A 104 -6.38 -8.61 -5.87
N THR A 105 -7.20 -9.00 -4.88
CA THR A 105 -8.66 -8.84 -4.96
C THR A 105 -9.10 -7.36 -4.98
N GLY A 106 -8.23 -6.43 -4.60
CA GLY A 106 -8.45 -4.99 -4.81
C GLY A 106 -8.63 -4.63 -6.30
N ILE A 107 -7.97 -5.35 -7.22
CA ILE A 107 -8.07 -5.12 -8.67
C ILE A 107 -9.49 -5.39 -9.19
N PRO A 108 -10.08 -6.60 -9.04
CA PRO A 108 -11.45 -6.85 -9.49
C PRO A 108 -12.46 -5.97 -8.77
N VAL A 109 -12.30 -5.70 -7.47
CA VAL A 109 -13.19 -4.79 -6.72
C VAL A 109 -13.17 -3.37 -7.31
N TYR A 110 -11.99 -2.86 -7.66
CA TYR A 110 -11.85 -1.55 -8.31
C TYR A 110 -12.59 -1.50 -9.65
N TYR A 111 -12.42 -2.50 -10.52
CA TYR A 111 -13.12 -2.55 -11.81
C TYR A 111 -14.64 -2.67 -11.66
N LEU A 112 -15.12 -3.47 -10.71
CA LEU A 112 -16.55 -3.61 -10.43
C LEU A 112 -17.17 -2.31 -9.91
N THR A 113 -16.45 -1.57 -9.06
CA THR A 113 -16.93 -0.31 -8.49
C THR A 113 -16.87 0.83 -9.50
N GLN A 114 -15.81 0.88 -10.32
CA GLN A 114 -15.64 1.91 -11.36
C GLN A 114 -16.70 1.81 -12.46
N HIS A 115 -17.23 0.61 -12.73
CA HIS A 115 -18.37 0.44 -13.64
C HIS A 115 -19.65 1.15 -13.14
N ARG A 116 -19.81 1.34 -11.83
CA ARG A 116 -20.95 2.11 -11.28
C ARG A 116 -20.73 3.63 -11.29
N SER A 117 -19.47 4.09 -11.29
CA SER A 117 -19.14 5.52 -11.25
C SER A 117 -19.31 6.25 -12.59
N LYS A 118 -19.42 5.53 -13.72
CA LYS A 118 -19.71 6.13 -15.04
C LYS A 118 -21.19 6.35 -15.33
N LEU A 119 -22.08 5.93 -14.42
CA LEU A 119 -23.55 5.98 -14.57
C LEU A 119 -24.24 6.94 -13.58
N GLN A 120 -23.48 7.69 -12.76
CA GLN A 120 -23.96 8.81 -11.96
C GLN A 120 -23.24 10.09 -12.39
#